data_AF-A0A732CVK3-F1
#
_entry.id   AF-A0A732CVK3-F1
#
_cell.length_a   1.000
_cell.length_b   1.000
_cell.length_c   1.000
_cell.angle_alpha   90.00
_cell.angle_beta   90.00
_cell.angle_gamma   90.00
#
_symmetry.space_group_name_H-M   'P 1'
#
loop_
_entity.id
_entity.type
_entity.pdbx_description
1 polymer ?
#
loop_
_entity_poly.entity_id
_entity_poly.type
_entity_poly.pdbx_seq_one_letter_code
_entity_poly.pdbx_strand_id
1 'polypeptide(L)'
;CTGCKTCELACKDYKDLTPDVSFRRIYEYAGGDWQEDNGVWHQNVFAYYLSISCNHCEDPACTKVCPSGAMHKRDDGFVVVNEEVCIGCRYCHMACPYGAPQYNAAKGHMTKCDGCYDRVAEGKKPICVESCPL
;
A
#
# COMPACT_ATOMS: atom_id res chain seq x y z
N CYS A 1 -12.84 9.32 -0.10
CA CYS A 1 -11.52 9.51 0.54
C CYS A 1 -11.25 11.00 0.62
N THR A 2 -10.99 11.54 1.82
CA THR A 2 -10.69 12.97 2.04
C THR A 2 -9.20 13.27 2.22
N GLY A 3 -8.34 12.27 2.02
CA GLY A 3 -6.90 12.48 2.11
C GLY A 3 -6.35 12.67 3.53
N CYS A 4 -7.11 12.35 4.59
CA CYS A 4 -6.71 12.58 5.98
C CYS A 4 -5.47 11.80 6.45
N LYS A 5 -5.03 10.80 5.68
CA LYS A 5 -3.87 9.92 5.96
C LYS A 5 -3.94 9.10 7.25
N THR A 6 -5.08 9.06 7.96
CA THR A 6 -5.25 8.24 9.18
C THR A 6 -4.96 6.77 8.91
N CYS A 7 -5.43 6.23 7.79
CA CYS A 7 -5.19 4.84 7.40
C CYS A 7 -3.71 4.51 7.10
N GLU A 8 -2.90 5.51 6.73
CA GLU A 8 -1.44 5.36 6.54
C GLU A 8 -0.73 5.38 7.90
N LEU A 9 -1.06 6.36 8.76
CA LEU A 9 -0.47 6.49 10.09
C LEU A 9 -0.81 5.30 11.00
N ALA A 10 -2.08 4.89 11.06
CA ALA A 10 -2.51 3.76 11.87
C ALA A 10 -1.85 2.45 11.40
N CYS A 11 -1.59 2.30 10.09
CA CYS A 11 -0.86 1.15 9.57
C CYS A 11 0.61 1.18 9.96
N LYS A 12 1.28 2.35 9.90
CA LYS A 12 2.67 2.50 10.33
C LYS A 12 2.83 2.19 11.82
N ASP A 13 1.98 2.76 12.66
CA ASP A 13 1.98 2.56 14.10
C ASP A 13 1.75 1.09 14.46
N TYR A 14 0.68 0.49 13.94
CA TYR A 14 0.34 -0.90 14.25
C TYR A 14 1.38 -1.93 13.75
N LYS A 15 2.09 -1.63 12.67
CA LYS A 15 3.11 -2.51 12.09
C LYS A 15 4.55 -2.14 12.47
N ASP A 16 4.71 -1.16 13.37
CA ASP A 16 6.01 -0.65 13.82
C ASP A 16 6.96 -0.34 12.65
N LEU A 17 6.44 0.42 11.67
CA LEU A 17 7.18 0.75 10.45
C LEU A 17 8.09 1.95 10.65
N THR A 18 9.26 1.89 10.03
CA THR A 18 10.17 3.03 9.94
C THR A 18 9.57 4.16 9.07
N PRO A 19 10.06 5.41 9.22
CA PRO A 19 9.53 6.54 8.45
C PRO A 19 9.60 6.34 6.92
N ASP A 20 10.61 5.64 6.42
CA ASP A 20 10.86 5.35 5.01
C ASP A 20 9.93 4.28 4.40
N VAL A 21 9.23 3.50 5.22
CA VAL A 21 8.33 2.43 4.77
C VAL A 21 6.87 2.78 5.04
N SER A 22 6.03 2.73 4.01
CA SER A 22 4.58 2.96 4.06
C SER A 22 3.84 1.86 3.29
N PHE A 23 3.21 0.93 4.00
CA PHE A 23 2.42 -0.15 3.39
C PHE A 23 1.13 0.32 2.71
N ARG A 24 0.56 1.41 3.21
CA ARG A 24 -0.55 2.14 2.60
C ARG A 24 -0.09 3.57 2.36
N ARG A 25 -0.37 4.11 1.18
CA ARG A 25 0.03 5.45 0.75
C ARG A 25 -1.18 6.19 0.24
N ILE A 26 -1.30 7.46 0.61
CA ILE A 26 -2.31 8.36 0.06
C ILE A 26 -1.68 9.31 -0.94
N TYR A 27 -2.08 9.19 -2.20
CA TYR A 27 -1.72 10.12 -3.26
C TYR A 27 -2.82 11.17 -3.43
N GLU A 28 -2.42 12.42 -3.52
CA GLU A 28 -3.26 13.53 -3.95
C GLU A 28 -3.04 13.75 -5.43
N TYR A 29 -4.12 13.79 -6.20
CA TYR A 29 -4.11 14.19 -7.59
C TYR A 29 -4.96 15.43 -7.73
N ALA A 30 -4.31 16.53 -8.06
CA ALA A 30 -4.95 17.83 -8.25
C ALA A 30 -4.56 18.40 -9.62
N GLY A 31 -5.45 19.20 -10.17
CA GLY A 31 -5.23 19.81 -11.47
C GLY A 31 -6.39 20.73 -11.84
N GLY A 32 -6.47 21.04 -13.13
CA GLY A 32 -7.35 22.08 -13.66
C GLY A 32 -6.67 23.45 -13.67
N ASP A 33 -7.35 24.39 -14.29
CA ASP A 33 -6.87 25.74 -14.55
C ASP A 33 -8.07 26.71 -14.67
N TRP A 34 -7.77 27.97 -14.90
CA TRP A 34 -8.72 28.97 -15.36
C TRP A 34 -8.95 28.83 -16.86
N GLN A 35 -10.21 28.90 -17.29
CA GLN A 35 -10.62 28.91 -18.68
C GLN A 35 -11.47 30.14 -18.96
N GLU A 36 -11.13 30.86 -20.02
CA GLU A 36 -11.92 31.98 -20.51
C GLU A 36 -12.89 31.48 -21.59
N ASP A 37 -14.18 31.77 -21.43
CA ASP A 37 -15.20 31.57 -22.44
C ASP A 37 -15.98 32.88 -22.62
N ASN A 38 -15.87 33.49 -23.81
CA ASN A 38 -16.54 34.74 -24.17
C ASN A 38 -16.34 35.90 -23.17
N GLY A 39 -15.12 36.08 -22.65
CA GLY A 39 -14.80 37.12 -21.67
C GLY A 39 -15.26 36.81 -20.23
N VAL A 40 -15.82 35.63 -19.99
CA VAL A 40 -16.18 35.12 -18.65
C VAL A 40 -15.17 34.06 -18.24
N TRP A 41 -14.62 34.20 -17.04
CA TRP A 41 -13.67 33.24 -16.48
C TRP A 41 -14.38 32.17 -15.66
N HIS A 42 -14.10 30.92 -15.99
CA HIS A 42 -14.54 29.74 -15.26
C HIS A 42 -13.32 28.93 -14.80
N GLN A 43 -13.48 28.14 -13.75
CA GLN A 43 -12.44 27.21 -13.29
C GLN A 43 -12.90 25.77 -13.53
N ASN A 44 -11.94 24.88 -13.76
CA ASN A 44 -12.15 23.42 -13.71
C ASN A 44 -11.20 22.72 -12.73
N VAL A 45 -10.79 23.42 -11.66
CA VAL A 45 -9.90 22.86 -10.64
C VAL A 45 -10.55 21.70 -9.91
N PHE A 46 -9.77 20.64 -9.72
CA PHE A 46 -10.18 19.44 -9.01
C PHE A 46 -9.05 18.94 -8.12
N ALA A 47 -9.43 18.20 -7.08
CA ALA A 47 -8.52 17.39 -6.28
C ALA A 47 -9.23 16.09 -5.87
N TYR A 48 -8.54 14.97 -5.94
CA TYR A 48 -9.00 13.70 -5.38
C TYR A 48 -7.84 12.91 -4.77
N TYR A 49 -8.19 12.00 -3.86
CA TYR A 49 -7.23 11.22 -3.11
C TYR A 49 -7.35 9.74 -3.43
N LEU A 50 -6.24 9.12 -3.80
CA LEU A 50 -6.12 7.69 -4.03
C LEU A 50 -5.40 7.02 -2.87
N SER A 51 -6.07 6.11 -2.18
CA SER A 51 -5.44 5.20 -1.22
C SER A 51 -4.95 3.96 -1.95
N ILE A 52 -3.63 3.70 -1.88
CA ILE A 52 -3.05 2.49 -2.46
C ILE A 52 -2.34 1.66 -1.39
N SER A 53 -2.41 0.34 -1.52
CA SER A 53 -1.66 -0.63 -0.73
C SER A 53 -1.31 -1.85 -1.60
N CYS A 54 -0.84 -2.95 -1.00
CA CYS A 54 -0.85 -4.24 -1.69
C CYS A 54 -2.29 -4.62 -2.05
N ASN A 55 -2.51 -5.05 -3.29
CA ASN A 55 -3.81 -5.49 -3.77
C ASN A 55 -4.10 -6.97 -3.46
N HIS A 56 -3.13 -7.70 -2.87
CA HIS A 56 -3.22 -9.14 -2.62
C HIS A 56 -3.74 -9.89 -3.86
N CYS A 57 -3.08 -9.62 -5.00
CA CYS A 57 -3.55 -10.01 -6.33
C CYS A 57 -3.87 -11.51 -6.42
N GLU A 58 -4.87 -11.84 -7.24
CA GLU A 58 -5.24 -13.23 -7.50
C GLU A 58 -4.08 -14.02 -8.12
N ASP A 59 -3.41 -13.40 -9.10
CA ASP A 59 -2.20 -13.91 -9.76
C ASP A 59 -0.99 -12.98 -9.49
N PRO A 60 -0.31 -13.12 -8.33
CA PRO A 60 0.67 -12.13 -7.88
C PRO A 60 2.03 -12.28 -8.58
N ALA A 61 2.38 -11.32 -9.44
CA ALA A 61 3.69 -11.27 -10.10
C ALA A 61 4.87 -11.31 -9.12
N CYS A 62 4.71 -10.72 -7.93
CA CYS A 62 5.73 -10.66 -6.89
C CYS A 62 6.10 -12.03 -6.29
N THR A 63 5.20 -13.02 -6.30
CA THR A 63 5.53 -14.38 -5.84
C THR A 63 6.30 -15.14 -6.91
N LYS A 64 5.91 -15.00 -8.19
CA LYS A 64 6.53 -15.68 -9.33
C LYS A 64 8.01 -15.34 -9.53
N VAL A 65 8.42 -14.12 -9.14
CA VAL A 65 9.81 -13.65 -9.29
C VAL A 65 10.66 -13.84 -8.03
N CYS A 66 10.10 -14.35 -6.93
CA CYS A 66 10.83 -14.45 -5.66
C CYS A 66 11.70 -15.70 -5.63
N PRO A 67 13.04 -15.58 -5.66
CA PRO A 67 13.91 -16.74 -5.79
C PRO A 67 14.02 -17.57 -4.50
N SER A 68 13.80 -16.96 -3.33
CA SER A 68 13.87 -17.65 -2.04
C SER A 68 12.55 -18.29 -1.61
N GLY A 69 11.46 -18.05 -2.35
CA GLY A 69 10.11 -18.47 -1.94
C GLY A 69 9.52 -17.66 -0.77
N ALA A 70 10.18 -16.59 -0.32
CA ALA A 70 9.69 -15.76 0.78
C ALA A 70 8.32 -15.11 0.48
N MET A 71 8.11 -14.65 -0.76
CA MET A 71 6.82 -14.13 -1.21
C MET A 71 5.89 -15.29 -1.58
N HIS A 72 4.76 -15.40 -0.90
CA HIS A 72 3.79 -16.47 -1.14
C HIS A 72 2.35 -15.97 -0.99
N LYS A 73 1.40 -16.69 -1.59
CA LYS A 73 -0.03 -16.51 -1.39
C LYS A 73 -0.52 -17.58 -0.43
N ARG A 74 -1.21 -17.17 0.62
CA ARG A 74 -1.85 -18.06 1.59
C ARG A 74 -3.20 -18.56 1.06
N ASP A 75 -3.75 -19.59 1.68
CA ASP A 75 -5.05 -20.16 1.31
C ASP A 75 -6.22 -19.20 1.52
N ASP A 76 -6.08 -18.25 2.45
CA ASP A 76 -7.02 -17.16 2.71
C ASP A 76 -6.95 -16.01 1.66
N GLY A 77 -6.08 -16.16 0.66
CA GLY A 77 -5.90 -15.19 -0.43
C GLY A 77 -4.87 -14.10 -0.13
N PHE A 78 -4.40 -13.94 1.11
CA PHE A 78 -3.39 -12.93 1.41
C PHE A 78 -2.04 -13.32 0.83
N VAL A 79 -1.56 -12.48 -0.09
CA VAL A 79 -0.14 -12.47 -0.47
C VAL A 79 0.66 -11.88 0.68
N VAL A 80 1.72 -12.54 1.16
CA VAL A 80 2.54 -12.11 2.31
C VAL A 80 4.04 -12.37 2.07
N VAL A 81 4.89 -11.92 2.99
CA VAL A 81 6.34 -12.16 2.96
C VAL A 81 6.72 -12.95 4.21
N ASN A 82 7.43 -14.06 4.04
CA ASN A 82 8.15 -14.69 5.14
C ASN A 82 9.47 -13.90 5.35
N GLU A 83 9.54 -13.13 6.43
CA GLU A 83 10.69 -12.27 6.76
C GLU A 83 11.96 -13.08 7.06
N GLU A 84 11.83 -14.29 7.61
CA GLU A 84 12.98 -15.16 7.97
C GLU A 84 13.70 -15.75 6.75
N VAL A 85 12.98 -15.92 5.64
CA VAL A 85 13.48 -16.52 4.38
C VAL A 85 13.84 -15.44 3.34
N CYS A 86 13.44 -14.19 3.59
CA CYS A 86 13.62 -13.13 2.61
C CYS A 86 15.08 -12.65 2.55
N ILE A 87 15.70 -12.83 1.39
CA ILE A 87 17.11 -12.44 1.15
C ILE A 87 17.29 -10.98 0.69
N GLY A 88 16.24 -10.16 0.75
CA GLY A 88 16.35 -8.73 0.41
C GLY A 88 16.68 -8.38 -1.06
N CYS A 89 16.57 -9.33 -2.01
CA CYS A 89 16.95 -9.13 -3.43
C CYS A 89 16.11 -8.10 -4.22
N ARG A 90 14.99 -7.63 -3.66
CA ARG A 90 14.10 -6.60 -4.24
C ARG A 90 13.41 -6.95 -5.57
N TYR A 91 13.48 -8.19 -6.03
CA TYR A 91 12.80 -8.60 -7.28
C TYR A 91 11.29 -8.42 -7.21
N CYS A 92 10.68 -8.71 -6.06
CA CYS A 92 9.26 -8.49 -5.85
C CYS A 92 8.85 -7.02 -5.96
N HIS A 93 9.72 -6.08 -5.60
CA HIS A 93 9.48 -4.64 -5.78
C HIS A 93 9.46 -4.28 -7.27
N MET A 94 10.47 -4.73 -8.02
CA MET A 94 10.58 -4.45 -9.47
C MET A 94 9.41 -5.05 -10.27
N ALA A 95 8.88 -6.19 -9.85
CA ALA A 95 7.76 -6.84 -10.54
C ALA A 95 6.38 -6.29 -10.16
N CYS A 96 6.25 -5.56 -9.04
CA CYS A 96 4.95 -5.12 -8.57
C CYS A 96 4.53 -3.81 -9.24
N PRO A 97 3.44 -3.77 -10.03
CA PRO A 97 3.01 -2.54 -10.72
C PRO A 97 2.51 -1.46 -9.75
N TYR A 98 2.23 -1.82 -8.50
CA TYR A 98 1.76 -0.92 -7.45
C TYR A 98 2.88 -0.48 -6.50
N GLY A 99 4.11 -0.99 -6.69
CA GLY A 99 5.23 -0.74 -5.79
C GLY A 99 4.91 -1.08 -4.33
N ALA A 100 4.14 -2.15 -4.08
CA ALA A 100 3.67 -2.53 -2.75
C ALA A 100 4.77 -3.17 -1.86
N PRO A 101 5.66 -4.05 -2.38
CA PRO A 101 6.86 -4.46 -1.67
C PRO A 101 7.81 -3.27 -1.50
N GLN A 102 8.23 -3.03 -0.27
CA GLN A 102 9.22 -2.02 0.10
C GLN A 102 10.35 -2.71 0.87
N TYR A 103 11.58 -2.27 0.64
CA TYR A 103 12.73 -2.79 1.37
C TYR A 103 12.82 -2.08 2.71
N ASN A 104 12.83 -2.81 3.82
CA ASN A 104 13.10 -2.25 5.13
C ASN A 104 14.60 -2.38 5.42
N ALA A 105 15.32 -1.25 5.41
CA ALA A 105 16.76 -1.25 5.60
C ALA A 105 17.19 -1.65 7.01
N ALA A 106 16.38 -1.33 8.03
CA ALA A 106 16.66 -1.71 9.41
C ALA A 106 16.55 -3.23 9.62
N LYS A 107 15.59 -3.88 8.93
CA LYS A 107 15.40 -5.34 9.02
C LYS A 107 16.22 -6.15 8.00
N GLY A 108 16.69 -5.52 6.93
CA GLY A 108 17.49 -6.19 5.89
C GLY A 108 16.70 -7.01 4.87
N HIS A 109 15.37 -6.91 4.85
CA HIS A 109 14.53 -7.69 3.96
C HIS A 109 13.33 -6.90 3.41
N MET A 110 12.59 -7.52 2.49
CA MET A 110 11.38 -6.93 1.91
C MET A 110 10.22 -7.02 2.90
N THR A 111 9.36 -6.01 2.89
CA THR A 111 8.15 -5.91 3.70
C THR A 111 7.01 -5.33 2.84
N LYS A 112 5.76 -5.52 3.25
CA LYS A 112 4.57 -4.95 2.58
C LYS A 112 3.33 -5.17 3.44
N CYS A 113 2.23 -4.51 3.04
CA CYS A 113 0.89 -4.83 3.52
C CYS A 113 0.64 -6.35 3.45
N ASP A 114 0.18 -6.89 4.56
CA ASP A 114 -0.16 -8.29 4.78
C ASP A 114 -1.68 -8.49 4.94
N GLY A 115 -2.47 -7.44 4.71
CA GLY A 115 -3.91 -7.46 4.89
C GLY A 115 -4.36 -7.44 6.35
N CYS A 116 -3.42 -7.24 7.29
CA CYS A 116 -3.65 -7.44 8.72
C CYS A 116 -4.25 -8.82 9.00
N TYR A 117 -3.71 -9.88 8.38
CA TYR A 117 -4.28 -11.23 8.45
C TYR A 117 -4.50 -11.71 9.89
N ASP A 118 -3.64 -11.34 10.85
CA ASP A 118 -3.82 -11.65 12.28
C ASP A 118 -5.10 -11.06 12.86
N ARG A 119 -5.39 -9.78 12.54
CA ARG A 119 -6.63 -9.11 12.97
C ARG A 119 -7.85 -9.76 12.32
N VAL A 120 -7.75 -10.06 11.02
CA VAL A 120 -8.83 -10.67 10.25
C VAL A 120 -9.16 -12.06 10.79
N ALA A 121 -8.15 -12.85 11.19
CA ALA A 121 -8.35 -14.15 11.83
C ALA A 121 -9.10 -14.06 13.17
N GLU A 122 -8.95 -12.94 13.90
CA GLU A 122 -9.71 -12.63 15.12
C GLU A 122 -11.09 -12.02 14.85
N GLY A 123 -11.53 -11.92 13.59
CA GLY A 123 -12.79 -11.27 13.21
C GLY A 123 -12.76 -9.74 13.30
N LYS A 124 -11.58 -9.13 13.50
CA LYS A 124 -11.40 -7.68 13.52
C LYS A 124 -11.16 -7.14 12.12
N LYS A 125 -11.47 -5.86 11.92
CA LYS A 125 -11.14 -5.16 10.68
C LYS A 125 -9.63 -4.92 10.59
N PRO A 126 -9.04 -4.88 9.37
CA PRO A 126 -7.68 -4.38 9.20
C PRO A 126 -7.56 -2.98 9.80
N ILE A 127 -6.41 -2.65 10.39
CA ILE A 127 -6.27 -1.41 11.17
C ILE A 127 -6.58 -0.16 10.36
N CYS A 128 -6.16 -0.15 9.09
CA CYS A 128 -6.41 0.96 8.17
C CYS A 128 -7.90 1.15 7.83
N VAL A 129 -8.70 0.09 7.88
CA VAL A 129 -10.15 0.14 7.67
C VAL A 129 -10.84 0.60 8.95
N GLU A 130 -10.43 0.07 10.09
CA GLU A 130 -10.99 0.45 11.40
C GLU A 130 -10.71 1.91 11.76
N SER A 131 -9.53 2.41 11.41
CA SER A 131 -9.12 3.79 11.66
C SER A 131 -9.72 4.81 10.69
N CYS A 132 -10.42 4.36 9.63
CA CYS A 132 -10.97 5.28 8.63
C CYS A 132 -12.12 6.08 9.25
N PRO A 133 -12.06 7.43 9.26
CA PRO A 133 -13.10 8.25 9.89
C PRO A 133 -14.37 8.42 9.05
N LEU A 134 -14.41 7.80 7.86
CA LEU A 134 -15.48 7.91 6.86
C LEU A 134 -15.86 6.53 6.33
#